data_AF-A0A318IZL8-F1
#
_entry.id   AF-A0A318IZL8-F1
#
_cell.length_a   1.000
_cell.length_b   1.000
_cell.length_c   1.000
_cell.angle_alpha   90.00
_cell.angle_beta   90.00
_cell.angle_gamma   90.00
#
_symmetry.space_group_name_H-M   'P 1'
#
loop_
_entity.id
_entity.type
_entity.pdbx_description
1 polymer ?
#
loop_
_entity_poly.entity_id
_entity_poly.type
_entity_poly.pdbx_seq_one_letter_code
_entity_poly.pdbx_strand_id
1 'polypeptide(L)'
;MKRLSVAVPGFLWGLLITWASLYTFSRIHWPAPPSHSTGCNDMEHCAPHAVFIVGLFALTLWPSVVFAALNAFAYRRWSSRKWGITFIAATLFVVLFHLATYALPALGLFG
;
A
#
# COMPACT_ATOMS: atom_id res chain seq x y z
N MET A 1 20.33 13.73 14.06
CA MET A 1 18.88 13.92 14.30
C MET A 1 18.10 14.55 13.14
N LYS A 2 18.67 15.46 12.32
CA LYS A 2 17.95 16.12 11.20
C LYS A 2 17.31 15.19 10.14
N ARG A 3 17.86 13.98 9.94
CA ARG A 3 17.31 13.01 8.97
C ARG A 3 16.00 12.37 9.43
N LEU A 4 15.83 12.14 10.74
CA LEU A 4 14.59 11.58 11.30
C LEU A 4 13.44 12.59 11.16
N SER A 5 13.71 13.88 11.40
CA SER A 5 12.72 14.95 11.24
C SER A 5 12.15 15.06 9.82
N VAL A 6 12.91 14.63 8.80
CA VAL A 6 12.50 14.65 7.40
C VAL A 6 11.87 13.30 6.98
N ALA A 7 12.32 12.18 7.54
CA ALA A 7 11.75 10.86 7.26
C ALA A 7 10.36 10.67 7.89
N VAL A 8 10.14 11.18 9.11
CA VAL A 8 8.86 11.08 9.84
C VAL A 8 7.65 11.57 9.04
N PRO A 9 7.65 12.77 8.43
CA PRO A 9 6.50 13.21 7.64
C PRO A 9 6.26 12.32 6.41
N GLY A 10 7.31 11.74 5.81
CA GLY A 10 7.16 10.76 4.73
C GLY A 10 6.49 9.48 5.23
N PHE A 11 6.94 8.96 6.38
CA PHE A 11 6.35 7.79 7.01
C PHE A 11 4.87 7.98 7.36
N LEU A 12 4.54 9.11 7.99
CA LEU A 12 3.17 9.48 8.34
C LEU A 12 2.28 9.65 7.10
N TRP A 13 2.81 10.24 6.03
CA TRP A 13 2.10 10.35 4.77
C TRP A 13 1.80 8.98 4.16
N GLY A 14 2.78 8.07 4.16
CA GLY A 14 2.59 6.70 3.69
C GLY A 14 1.52 5.95 4.49
N LEU A 15 1.49 6.12 5.83
CA LEU A 15 0.42 5.53 6.65
C LEU A 15 -0.95 6.13 6.32
N LEU A 16 -1.01 7.46 6.18
CA LEU A 16 -2.26 8.17 5.89
C LEU A 16 -2.84 7.73 4.54
N ILE A 17 -2.02 7.68 3.48
CA ILE A 17 -2.50 7.31 2.15
C ILE A 17 -2.93 5.84 2.09
N THR A 18 -2.19 4.94 2.75
CA THR A 18 -2.59 3.53 2.88
C THR A 18 -3.95 3.42 3.58
N TRP A 19 -4.11 4.06 4.74
CA TRP A 19 -5.36 4.05 5.48
C TRP A 19 -6.51 4.64 4.65
N ALA A 20 -6.32 5.80 4.03
CA ALA A 20 -7.34 6.46 3.23
C ALA A 20 -7.74 5.61 2.01
N SER A 21 -6.78 4.95 1.35
CA SER A 21 -7.06 4.06 0.21
C SER A 21 -7.87 2.85 0.64
N LEU A 22 -7.40 2.13 1.66
CA LEU A 22 -8.10 0.95 2.21
C LEU A 22 -9.50 1.31 2.69
N TYR A 23 -9.64 2.41 3.45
CA TYR A 23 -10.93 2.89 3.92
C TYR A 23 -11.87 3.20 2.75
N THR A 24 -11.42 3.99 1.78
CA THR A 24 -12.24 4.37 0.63
C THR A 24 -12.68 3.15 -0.17
N PHE A 25 -11.76 2.25 -0.51
CA PHE A 25 -12.08 1.07 -1.31
C PHE A 25 -12.91 0.05 -0.55
N SER A 26 -12.77 -0.07 0.77
CA SER A 26 -13.66 -0.91 1.58
C SER A 26 -15.12 -0.44 1.59
N ARG A 27 -15.37 0.84 1.29
CA ARG A 27 -16.72 1.43 1.22
C ARG A 27 -17.36 1.32 -0.16
N ILE A 28 -16.59 0.91 -1.18
CA ILE A 28 -17.12 0.65 -2.51
C ILE A 28 -17.81 -0.71 -2.50
N HIS A 29 -18.99 -0.79 -3.10
CA HIS A 29 -19.68 -2.05 -3.30
C HIS A 29 -19.03 -2.80 -4.46
N TRP A 30 -18.08 -3.66 -4.12
CA TRP A 30 -17.43 -4.53 -5.11
C TRP A 30 -18.38 -5.67 -5.51
N PRO A 31 -18.44 -6.04 -6.80
CA PRO A 31 -19.15 -7.24 -7.21
C PRO A 31 -18.54 -8.46 -6.51
N ALA A 32 -19.39 -9.40 -6.10
CA ALA A 32 -18.95 -10.62 -5.43
C ALA A 32 -17.97 -11.36 -6.35
N PRO A 33 -16.77 -11.72 -5.86
CA PRO A 33 -15.82 -12.47 -6.66
C PRO A 33 -16.45 -13.82 -7.08
N PRO A 34 -16.16 -14.30 -8.29
CA PRO A 34 -16.65 -15.60 -8.74
C PRO A 34 -16.18 -16.69 -7.75
N SER A 35 -17.13 -17.44 -7.19
CA SER A 35 -16.86 -18.50 -6.22
C SER A 35 -16.25 -19.71 -6.91
N HIS A 36 -14.94 -19.70 -7.11
CA HIS A 36 -14.21 -20.91 -7.46
C HIS A 36 -13.96 -21.73 -6.18
N SER A 37 -14.53 -22.93 -6.13
CA SER A 37 -14.29 -23.91 -5.06
C SER A 37 -12.87 -24.46 -5.16
N THR A 38 -11.88 -23.67 -4.76
CA THR A 38 -10.51 -24.13 -4.46
C THR A 38 -10.46 -24.38 -2.95
N GLY A 39 -10.29 -25.64 -2.56
CA GLY A 39 -10.56 -26.16 -1.20
C GLY A 39 -9.69 -25.66 -0.04
N CYS A 40 -9.09 -24.47 -0.12
CA CYS A 40 -8.48 -23.75 1.00
C CYS A 40 -8.04 -22.33 0.57
N ASN A 41 -8.99 -21.46 0.19
CA ASN A 41 -8.67 -20.08 -0.24
C ASN A 41 -8.49 -19.11 0.95
N ASP A 42 -8.92 -19.51 2.14
CA ASP A 42 -8.83 -18.69 3.35
C ASP A 42 -7.42 -18.77 3.95
N MET A 43 -6.57 -17.78 3.65
CA MET A 43 -5.22 -17.67 4.23
C MET A 43 -5.22 -17.67 5.76
N GLU A 44 -6.31 -17.24 6.40
CA GLU A 44 -6.49 -17.24 7.86
C GLU A 44 -6.50 -18.66 8.47
N HIS A 45 -6.93 -19.67 7.70
CA HIS A 45 -7.01 -21.06 8.16
C HIS A 45 -5.97 -21.97 7.50
N CYS A 46 -5.51 -21.64 6.29
CA CYS A 46 -4.71 -22.54 5.45
C CYS A 46 -3.21 -22.18 5.40
N ALA A 47 -2.81 -20.98 5.82
CA ALA A 47 -1.42 -20.55 5.87
C ALA A 47 -0.92 -20.44 7.32
N PRO A 48 0.39 -20.61 7.58
CA PRO A 48 0.93 -20.36 8.92
C PRO A 48 0.63 -18.92 9.32
N HIS A 49 0.11 -18.70 10.54
CA HIS A 49 -0.23 -17.37 11.08
C HIS A 49 0.89 -16.32 10.88
N ALA A 50 2.16 -16.75 10.93
CA ALA A 50 3.31 -15.89 10.66
C ALA A 50 3.33 -15.32 9.23
N VAL A 51 2.96 -16.11 8.21
CA VAL A 51 2.91 -15.67 6.81
C VAL A 51 1.82 -14.62 6.62
N PHE A 52 0.66 -14.82 7.25
CA PHE A 52 -0.42 -13.85 7.22
C PHE A 52 -0.02 -12.51 7.87
N ILE A 53 0.59 -12.56 9.06
CA ILE A 53 1.04 -11.36 9.78
C ILE A 53 2.13 -10.62 8.98
N VAL A 54 3.11 -11.34 8.43
CA VAL A 54 4.17 -10.75 7.61
C VAL A 54 3.60 -10.13 6.33
N GLY A 55 2.67 -10.81 5.65
CA GLY A 55 1.99 -10.29 4.46
C GLY A 55 1.21 -9.00 4.76
N LEU A 56 0.47 -8.97 5.86
CA LEU A 56 -0.27 -7.80 6.30
C LEU A 56 0.65 -6.61 6.60
N PHE A 57 1.73 -6.83 7.34
CA PHE A 57 2.71 -5.77 7.61
C PHE A 57 3.41 -5.30 6.35
N ALA A 58 3.79 -6.24 5.46
CA ALA A 58 4.40 -5.90 4.20
C ALA A 58 3.47 -4.99 3.38
N LEU A 59 2.21 -5.39 3.18
CA LEU A 59 1.21 -4.65 2.40
C LEU A 59 0.89 -3.27 2.98
N THR A 60 0.86 -3.14 4.31
CA THR A 60 0.45 -1.88 4.97
C THR A 60 1.61 -0.91 5.22
N LEU A 61 2.81 -1.41 5.52
CA LEU A 61 3.96 -0.58 5.91
C LEU A 61 4.88 -0.22 4.75
N TRP A 62 4.88 -0.99 3.65
CA TRP A 62 5.77 -0.68 2.52
C TRP A 62 5.62 0.76 1.99
N PRO A 63 4.41 1.37 1.90
CA PRO A 63 4.27 2.74 1.42
C PRO A 63 4.96 3.73 2.36
N SER A 64 4.81 3.53 3.68
CA SER A 64 5.43 4.34 4.71
C SER A 64 6.96 4.27 4.64
N VAL A 65 7.53 3.09 4.40
CA VAL A 65 8.97 2.92 4.22
C VAL A 65 9.45 3.63 2.95
N VAL A 66 8.71 3.51 1.83
CA VAL A 66 9.05 4.17 0.57
C VAL A 66 9.03 5.70 0.70
N PHE A 67 7.98 6.28 1.29
CA PHE A 67 7.91 7.74 1.48
C PHE A 67 8.93 8.26 2.49
N ALA A 68 9.21 7.51 3.55
CA ALA A 68 10.27 7.85 4.50
C ALA A 68 11.65 7.87 3.81
N ALA A 69 11.95 6.86 2.99
CA ALA A 69 13.17 6.80 2.21
C ALA A 69 13.25 7.94 1.19
N LEU A 70 12.17 8.18 0.44
CA LEU A 70 12.08 9.26 -0.53
C LEU A 70 12.38 10.61 0.12
N ASN A 71 11.79 10.90 1.27
CA ASN A 71 12.08 12.14 1.99
C ASN A 71 13.50 12.17 2.58
N ALA A 72 14.01 11.06 3.14
CA ALA A 72 15.36 11.01 3.69
C ALA A 72 16.45 11.23 2.63
N PHE A 73 16.27 10.73 1.41
CA PHE A 73 17.26 10.81 0.33
C PHE A 73 17.08 12.01 -0.60
N ALA A 74 15.84 12.34 -0.97
CA ALA A 74 15.58 13.33 -2.00
C ALA A 74 15.55 14.78 -1.47
N TYR A 75 15.21 15.00 -0.19
CA TYR A 75 15.04 16.34 0.38
C TYR A 75 16.26 17.27 0.23
N ARG A 76 17.49 16.72 0.24
CA ARG A 76 18.73 17.51 0.05
C ARG A 76 19.36 17.39 -1.32
N ARG A 77 18.99 16.39 -2.11
CA ARG A 77 19.76 15.98 -3.30
C ARG A 77 19.04 16.28 -4.60
N TRP A 78 17.73 16.48 -4.56
CA TRP A 78 16.90 16.69 -5.74
C TRP A 78 16.35 18.11 -5.79
N SER A 79 16.06 18.58 -7.00
CA SER A 79 15.28 19.81 -7.17
C SER A 79 13.86 19.59 -6.64
N SER A 80 13.24 20.65 -6.10
CA SER A 80 11.87 20.60 -5.56
C SER A 80 10.87 20.04 -6.59
N ARG A 81 11.04 20.39 -7.87
CA ARG A 81 10.22 19.87 -8.97
C ARG A 81 10.34 18.35 -9.15
N LYS A 82 11.57 17.82 -9.15
CA LYS A 82 11.80 16.37 -9.28
C LYS A 82 11.23 15.62 -8.07
N TRP A 83 11.49 16.13 -6.87
CA TRP A 83 10.93 15.57 -5.64
C TRP A 83 9.40 15.54 -5.67
N GLY A 84 8.76 16.65 -6.02
CA GLY A 84 7.30 16.75 -6.09
C GLY A 84 6.68 15.78 -7.10
N ILE A 85 7.25 15.70 -8.32
CA ILE A 85 6.77 14.75 -9.34
C ILE A 85 6.87 13.31 -8.84
N THR A 86 8.00 12.91 -8.27
CA THR A 86 8.17 11.54 -7.75
C THR A 86 7.26 11.26 -6.56
N PHE A 87 7.05 12.24 -5.68
CA PHE A 87 6.14 12.11 -4.54
C PHE A 87 4.69 11.90 -5.00
N ILE A 88 4.23 12.67 -5.99
CA ILE A 88 2.90 12.53 -6.58
C ILE A 88 2.77 11.18 -7.29
N ALA A 89 3.75 10.81 -8.11
CA ALA A 89 3.75 9.53 -8.82
C ALA A 89 3.72 8.33 -7.85
N ALA A 90 4.51 8.38 -6.77
CA ALA A 90 4.48 7.36 -5.73
C ALA A 90 3.13 7.31 -5.00
N THR A 91 2.50 8.46 -4.75
CA THR A 91 1.16 8.52 -4.13
C THR A 91 0.12 7.87 -5.03
N LEU A 92 0.10 8.24 -6.32
CA LEU A 92 -0.79 7.62 -7.31
C LEU A 92 -0.56 6.11 -7.42
N PHE A 93 0.70 5.70 -7.46
CA PHE A 93 1.05 4.28 -7.51
C PHE A 93 0.53 3.51 -6.29
N VAL A 94 0.67 4.04 -5.07
CA VAL A 94 0.14 3.42 -3.85
C VAL A 94 -1.38 3.31 -3.90
N VAL A 95 -2.08 4.36 -4.34
CA VAL A 95 -3.55 4.34 -4.49
C VAL A 95 -3.97 3.27 -5.50
N LEU A 96 -3.34 3.23 -6.68
CA LEU A 96 -3.64 2.25 -7.72
C LEU A 96 -3.31 0.82 -7.29
N PHE A 97 -2.22 0.63 -6.56
CA PHE A 97 -1.84 -0.67 -5.99
C PHE A 97 -2.94 -1.19 -5.06
N HIS A 98 -3.41 -0.37 -4.12
CA HIS A 98 -4.50 -0.75 -3.23
C HIS A 98 -5.83 -0.88 -3.97
N LEU A 99 -6.10 -0.08 -5.00
CA LEU A 99 -7.29 -0.26 -5.83
C LEU A 99 -7.28 -1.64 -6.50
N ALA A 100 -6.13 -2.04 -7.03
CA ALA A 100 -5.96 -3.32 -7.70
C ALA A 100 -6.20 -4.50 -6.75
N THR A 101 -5.82 -4.41 -5.46
CA THR A 101 -6.09 -5.49 -4.50
C THR A 101 -7.58 -5.74 -4.27
N TYR A 102 -8.45 -4.74 -4.49
CA TYR A 102 -9.90 -4.93 -4.43
C TYR A 102 -10.51 -5.23 -5.81
N ALA A 103 -10.04 -4.56 -6.86
CA ALA A 103 -10.62 -4.66 -8.19
C ALA A 103 -10.31 -5.99 -8.89
N LEU A 104 -9.09 -6.51 -8.74
CA LEU A 104 -8.67 -7.71 -9.45
C LEU A 104 -9.46 -8.97 -9.04
N PRO A 105 -9.69 -9.24 -7.73
CA PRO A 105 -10.58 -10.33 -7.33
C PRO A 105 -12.02 -10.13 -7.82
N ALA A 106 -12.52 -8.90 -7.76
CA ALA A 106 -13.87 -8.55 -8.21
C ALA A 106 -14.08 -8.75 -9.72
N LEU A 107 -13.00 -8.67 -10.51
CA LEU A 107 -12.98 -8.94 -11.95
C LEU A 107 -12.65 -10.41 -12.28
N GLY A 108 -12.40 -11.27 -11.28
CA GLY A 108 -11.99 -12.66 -11.49
C GLY A 108 -10.59 -12.82 -12.12
N LEU A 109 -9.74 -11.79 -12.03
CA LEU A 109 -8.41 -11.77 -12.68
C LEU A 109 -7.30 -12.41 -11.83
N PHE A 110 -7.59 -12.72 -10.55
CA PHE A 110 -6.75 -13.56 -9.70
C PHE A 110 -7.66 -14.35 -8.74
N GLY A 111 -7.64 -15.68 -8.91
CA GLY A 111 -8.27 -16.71 -8.09
C GLY A 111 -7.48 -18.00 -8.22
#